data_AF-A0A7J4K793-F1
#
_entry.id   AF-A0A7J4K793-F1
#
_cell.length_a   1.000
_cell.length_b   1.000
_cell.length_c   1.000
_cell.angle_alpha   90.00
_cell.angle_beta   90.00
_cell.angle_gamma   90.00
#
_symmetry.space_group_name_H-M   'P 1'
#
loop_
_entity.id
_entity.type
_entity.pdbx_description
1 polymer ?
#
loop_
_entity_poly.entity_id
_entity_poly.type
_entity_poly.pdbx_seq_one_letter_code
_entity_poly.pdbx_strand_id
1 'polypeptide(L)'
;MIVGIDPGIKVGYAVIDLNGKLTGAGCVKQRDAGKIAGLISEIGTPHVIATDVNPAPELVRKISRIFHARIYTPIRNMSRESKMIIGKDILNPHIRDAYAAAIKAYRKYKNRFKRIETVYPERAEQYKELILKGYAIGKLAKD
;
A
#
# COMPACT_ATOMS: atom_id res chain seq x y z
N MET A 1 7.90 0.37 -0.89
CA MET A 1 6.60 0.71 -1.52
C MET A 1 5.39 0.18 -0.74
N ILE A 2 4.21 0.75 -0.96
CA ILE A 2 2.91 0.33 -0.41
C ILE A 2 2.02 -0.10 -1.58
N VAL A 3 1.29 -1.21 -1.44
CA VAL A 3 0.43 -1.74 -2.50
C VAL A 3 -0.99 -1.86 -2.00
N GLY A 4 -1.96 -1.31 -2.74
CA GLY A 4 -3.37 -1.54 -2.52
C GLY A 4 -3.90 -2.64 -3.42
N ILE A 5 -4.82 -3.46 -2.91
CA ILE A 5 -5.47 -4.57 -3.59
C ILE A 5 -6.99 -4.47 -3.42
N ASP A 6 -7.71 -4.49 -4.54
CA ASP A 6 -9.18 -4.65 -4.62
C ASP A 6 -9.50 -6.07 -5.11
N PRO A 7 -9.86 -7.03 -4.24
CA PRO A 7 -10.08 -8.44 -4.59
C PRO A 7 -11.49 -8.74 -5.14
N GLY A 8 -12.00 -7.87 -6.03
CA GLY A 8 -13.32 -7.99 -6.67
C GLY A 8 -13.43 -9.09 -7.74
N ILE A 9 -14.43 -8.99 -8.63
CA ILE A 9 -14.59 -9.90 -9.78
C ILE A 9 -13.33 -9.87 -10.66
N LYS A 10 -12.78 -8.67 -10.86
CA LYS A 10 -11.41 -8.46 -11.30
C LYS A 10 -10.59 -7.98 -10.11
N VAL A 11 -9.32 -8.34 -10.09
CA VAL A 11 -8.40 -7.89 -9.04
C VAL A 11 -7.69 -6.64 -9.50
N GLY A 12 -7.99 -5.51 -8.87
CA GLY A 12 -7.24 -4.28 -9.05
C GLY A 12 -6.03 -4.25 -8.12
N TYR A 13 -4.91 -3.74 -8.62
CA TYR A 13 -3.76 -3.38 -7.77
C TYR A 13 -3.25 -1.99 -8.13
N ALA A 14 -2.71 -1.31 -7.12
CA ALA A 14 -2.05 -0.02 -7.26
C ALA A 14 -0.83 0.03 -6.34
N VAL A 15 0.31 0.42 -6.89
CA VAL A 15 1.60 0.51 -6.20
C VAL A 15 1.95 1.98 -6.03
N ILE A 16 2.22 2.39 -4.79
CA ILE A 16 2.70 3.72 -4.48
C ILE A 16 4.06 3.65 -3.78
N ASP A 17 4.91 4.64 -4.04
CA ASP A 17 6.15 4.82 -3.29
C ASP A 17 5.90 5.33 -1.86
N LEU A 18 6.96 5.56 -1.10
CA LEU A 18 6.86 6.05 0.28
C LEU A 18 6.60 7.57 0.36
N ASN A 19 6.44 8.23 -0.79
CA ASN A 19 6.01 9.62 -0.94
C ASN A 19 4.52 9.72 -1.33
N GLY A 20 3.88 8.57 -1.62
CA GLY A 20 2.49 8.50 -2.03
C GLY A 20 2.26 8.69 -3.53
N LYS A 21 3.33 8.67 -4.35
CA LYS A 21 3.24 8.73 -5.80
C LYS A 21 2.88 7.36 -6.37
N LEU A 22 1.92 7.31 -7.30
CA LEU A 22 1.58 6.10 -8.06
C LEU A 22 2.74 5.71 -8.97
N THR A 23 3.30 4.51 -8.77
CA THR A 23 4.43 3.97 -9.55
C THR A 23 4.03 2.81 -10.46
N GLY A 24 2.86 2.22 -10.23
CA GLY A 24 2.31 1.20 -11.12
C GLY A 24 0.90 0.80 -10.73
N ALA A 25 0.13 0.28 -11.67
CA ALA A 25 -1.22 -0.20 -11.41
C ALA A 25 -1.68 -1.17 -12.50
N GLY A 26 -2.66 -2.00 -12.17
CA GLY A 26 -3.23 -2.93 -13.13
C GLY A 26 -4.49 -3.61 -12.64
N CYS A 27 -5.13 -4.33 -13.56
CA CYS A 27 -6.36 -5.06 -13.28
C CYS A 27 -6.30 -6.42 -13.98
N VAL A 28 -6.44 -7.50 -13.22
CA VAL A 28 -6.37 -8.88 -13.74
C VAL A 28 -7.68 -9.62 -13.52
N LYS A 29 -8.04 -10.51 -14.45
CA LYS A 29 -9.28 -11.31 -14.35
C LYS A 29 -9.18 -12.49 -13.38
N GLN A 30 -7.97 -12.94 -13.06
CA GLN A 30 -7.72 -14.11 -12.22
C GLN A 30 -7.38 -13.71 -10.78
N ARG A 31 -7.75 -14.56 -9.82
CA ARG A 31 -7.54 -14.37 -8.37
C ARG A 31 -6.34 -15.14 -7.81
N ASP A 32 -5.42 -15.58 -8.67
CA ASP A 32 -4.21 -16.28 -8.24
C ASP A 32 -3.24 -15.31 -7.54
N ALA A 33 -3.00 -15.54 -6.26
CA ALA A 33 -2.15 -14.69 -5.43
C ALA A 33 -0.69 -14.66 -5.90
N GLY A 34 -0.17 -15.79 -6.41
CA GLY A 34 1.20 -15.91 -6.87
C GLY A 34 1.45 -15.10 -8.14
N LYS A 35 0.54 -15.17 -9.12
CA LYS A 35 0.67 -14.36 -10.35
C LYS A 35 0.52 -12.87 -10.06
N ILE A 36 -0.42 -12.48 -9.19
CA ILE A 36 -0.56 -11.07 -8.77
C ILE A 36 0.71 -10.60 -8.05
N ALA A 37 1.27 -11.42 -7.16
CA ALA A 37 2.54 -11.13 -6.51
C ALA A 37 3.69 -11.02 -7.52
N GLY A 38 3.73 -11.86 -8.57
CA GLY A 38 4.71 -11.74 -9.66
C GLY A 38 4.67 -10.36 -10.32
N LEU A 39 3.48 -9.90 -10.74
CA LEU A 39 3.30 -8.57 -11.34
C LEU A 39 3.70 -7.43 -10.41
N ILE A 40 3.44 -7.56 -9.11
CA ILE A 40 3.87 -6.56 -8.11
C ILE A 40 5.39 -6.59 -7.95
N SER A 41 6.01 -7.78 -7.97
CA SER A 41 7.45 -7.98 -7.79
C SER A 41 8.26 -7.37 -8.92
N GLU A 42 7.72 -7.32 -10.14
CA GLU A 42 8.33 -6.62 -11.28
C GLU A 42 8.50 -5.12 -11.01
N ILE A 43 7.66 -4.53 -10.16
CA ILE A 43 7.73 -3.11 -9.77
C ILE A 43 8.61 -2.94 -8.52
N GLY A 44 8.58 -3.90 -7.59
CA GLY A 44 9.44 -3.91 -6.40
C GLY A 44 8.91 -4.78 -5.27
N THR A 45 9.49 -4.64 -4.08
CA THR A 45 9.05 -5.39 -2.88
C THR A 45 8.18 -4.54 -1.96
N PRO A 46 6.91 -4.91 -1.73
CA PRO A 46 6.00 -4.15 -0.90
C PRO A 46 6.30 -4.35 0.58
N HIS A 47 6.19 -3.26 1.33
CA HIS A 47 6.30 -3.28 2.80
C HIS A 47 4.92 -3.36 3.46
N VAL A 48 3.90 -2.88 2.75
CA VAL A 48 2.50 -2.88 3.20
C VAL A 48 1.61 -3.33 2.05
N ILE A 49 0.71 -4.27 2.33
CA ILE A 49 -0.42 -4.61 1.46
C ILE A 49 -1.68 -4.03 2.10
N ALA A 50 -2.41 -3.21 1.35
CA ALA A 50 -3.59 -2.48 1.79
C ALA A 50 -4.84 -2.97 1.06
N THR A 51 -5.99 -2.86 1.71
CA THR A 51 -7.31 -3.09 1.10
C THR A 51 -8.31 -2.09 1.68
N ASP A 52 -9.38 -1.82 0.96
CA ASP A 52 -10.40 -0.82 1.32
C ASP A 52 -11.50 -1.37 2.24
N VAL A 53 -11.42 -2.65 2.60
CA VAL A 53 -12.39 -3.35 3.46
C VAL A 53 -11.77 -3.90 4.75
N ASN A 54 -12.61 -4.13 5.75
CA ASN A 54 -12.26 -4.73 7.03
C ASN A 54 -13.31 -5.79 7.40
N PRO A 55 -12.92 -7.06 7.67
CA PRO A 55 -11.56 -7.60 7.70
C PRO A 55 -10.93 -7.73 6.30
N ALA A 56 -9.60 -7.88 6.26
CA ALA A 56 -8.88 -8.10 5.00
C ALA A 56 -9.41 -9.35 4.28
N PRO A 57 -9.59 -9.35 2.95
CA PRO A 57 -9.98 -10.55 2.22
C PRO A 57 -8.85 -11.59 2.16
N GLU A 58 -9.18 -12.85 1.87
CA GLU A 58 -8.21 -13.94 1.86
C GLU A 58 -7.08 -13.74 0.83
N LEU A 59 -7.42 -13.27 -0.37
CA LEU A 59 -6.44 -12.95 -1.41
C LEU A 59 -5.39 -11.94 -0.92
N VAL A 60 -5.84 -10.89 -0.22
CA VAL A 60 -4.98 -9.85 0.35
C VAL A 60 -4.05 -10.45 1.41
N ARG A 61 -4.58 -11.34 2.27
CA ARG A 61 -3.77 -12.06 3.26
C ARG A 61 -2.74 -12.99 2.61
N LYS A 62 -3.09 -13.68 1.53
CA LYS A 62 -2.17 -14.56 0.78
C LYS A 62 -1.02 -13.75 0.16
N ILE A 63 -1.33 -12.65 -0.52
CA ILE A 63 -0.32 -11.75 -1.12
C ILE A 63 0.60 -11.15 -0.03
N SER A 64 0.03 -10.70 1.09
CA SER A 64 0.82 -10.20 2.22
C SER A 64 1.81 -11.24 2.76
N ARG A 65 1.40 -12.51 2.88
CA ARG A 65 2.30 -13.59 3.32
C ARG A 65 3.43 -13.85 2.34
N ILE A 66 3.16 -13.85 1.03
CA ILE A 66 4.18 -14.03 -0.01
C ILE A 66 5.30 -12.99 0.13
N PHE A 67 4.93 -11.73 0.40
CA PHE A 67 5.90 -10.64 0.54
C PHE A 67 6.42 -10.42 1.96
N HIS A 68 5.96 -11.19 2.95
CA HIS A 68 6.17 -10.88 4.38
C HIS A 68 5.80 -9.42 4.73
N ALA A 69 4.81 -8.87 4.04
CA ALA A 69 4.42 -7.48 4.12
C ALA A 69 3.28 -7.28 5.13
N ARG A 70 3.26 -6.13 5.80
CA ARG A 70 2.20 -5.82 6.77
C ARG A 70 0.86 -5.59 6.09
N ILE A 71 -0.22 -6.12 6.66
CA ILE A 71 -1.57 -5.80 6.17
C ILE A 71 -2.04 -4.47 6.76
N TYR A 72 -2.58 -3.61 5.89
CA TYR A 72 -3.38 -2.46 6.28
C TYR A 72 -4.85 -2.69 5.91
N THR A 73 -5.73 -2.55 6.92
CA THR A 73 -7.17 -2.37 6.71
C THR A 73 -7.60 -1.04 7.34
N PRO A 74 -8.62 -0.38 6.78
CA PRO A 74 -9.24 0.77 7.43
C PRO A 74 -10.05 0.31 8.65
N ILE A 75 -10.39 1.25 9.54
CA ILE A 75 -11.22 0.95 10.74
C ILE A 75 -12.61 0.44 10.31
N ARG A 76 -13.16 1.01 9.24
CA ARG A 76 -14.41 0.60 8.58
C ARG A 76 -14.18 0.59 7.07
N ASN A 77 -15.00 -0.17 6.33
CA ASN A 77 -14.96 -0.18 4.86
C ASN A 77 -15.00 1.24 4.30
N MET A 78 -14.18 1.52 3.29
CA MET A 78 -14.16 2.82 2.64
C MET A 78 -15.45 3.03 1.84
N SER A 79 -16.07 4.21 1.98
CA SER A 79 -17.23 4.56 1.17
C SER A 79 -16.83 4.75 -0.29
N ARG A 80 -17.80 4.57 -1.19
CA ARG A 80 -17.61 4.83 -2.62
C ARG A 80 -17.20 6.28 -2.86
N GLU A 81 -17.78 7.27 -2.17
CA GLU A 81 -17.39 8.67 -2.37
C GLU A 81 -15.93 8.91 -1.95
N SER A 82 -15.49 8.32 -0.83
CA SER A 82 -14.10 8.47 -0.39
C SER A 82 -13.12 7.95 -1.45
N LYS A 83 -13.44 6.83 -2.09
CA LYS A 83 -12.63 6.24 -3.17
C LYS A 83 -12.64 7.12 -4.44
N MET A 84 -13.81 7.67 -4.79
CA MET A 84 -13.95 8.62 -5.90
C MET A 84 -13.14 9.91 -5.69
N ILE A 85 -13.12 10.45 -4.48
CA ILE A 85 -12.33 11.66 -4.16
C ILE A 85 -10.83 11.36 -4.22
N ILE A 86 -10.40 10.23 -3.65
CA ILE A 86 -8.97 9.89 -3.56
C ILE A 86 -8.39 9.56 -4.94
N GLY A 87 -9.08 8.75 -5.74
CA GLY A 87 -8.63 8.35 -7.07
C GLY A 87 -9.46 8.97 -8.18
N LYS A 88 -9.77 10.27 -8.06
CA LYS A 88 -10.61 11.02 -9.03
C LYS A 88 -10.10 10.91 -10.48
N ASP A 89 -8.78 10.82 -10.66
CA ASP A 89 -8.12 10.76 -11.96
C ASP A 89 -7.94 9.32 -12.46
N ILE A 90 -8.45 8.32 -11.73
CA ILE A 90 -8.36 6.90 -12.08
C ILE A 90 -9.70 6.41 -12.64
N LEU A 91 -9.71 6.15 -13.95
CA LEU A 91 -10.90 5.73 -14.69
C LEU A 91 -11.37 4.31 -14.33
N ASN A 92 -10.43 3.37 -14.17
CA ASN A 92 -10.78 1.99 -13.87
C ASN A 92 -11.20 1.85 -12.39
N PRO A 93 -12.42 1.39 -12.09
CA PRO A 93 -12.94 1.34 -10.72
C PRO A 93 -12.13 0.42 -9.80
N HIS A 94 -11.63 -0.72 -10.30
CA HIS A 94 -10.84 -1.66 -9.51
C HIS A 94 -9.47 -1.08 -9.16
N ILE A 95 -8.84 -0.40 -10.13
CA ILE A 95 -7.57 0.30 -9.88
C ILE A 95 -7.78 1.46 -8.91
N ARG A 96 -8.90 2.19 -9.05
CA ARG A 96 -9.23 3.32 -8.16
C ARG A 96 -9.41 2.87 -6.72
N ASP A 97 -10.13 1.77 -6.52
CA ASP A 97 -10.41 1.25 -5.18
C ASP A 97 -9.12 0.71 -4.52
N ALA A 98 -8.28 0.01 -5.30
CA ALA A 98 -6.94 -0.38 -4.89
C ALA A 98 -6.05 0.84 -4.54
N TYR A 99 -6.02 1.87 -5.40
CA TYR A 99 -5.27 3.09 -5.14
C TYR A 99 -5.75 3.82 -3.89
N ALA A 100 -7.06 3.90 -3.70
CA ALA A 100 -7.64 4.52 -2.52
C ALA A 100 -7.23 3.80 -1.23
N ALA A 101 -7.17 2.47 -1.25
CA ALA A 101 -6.63 1.67 -0.15
C ALA A 101 -5.14 1.97 0.12
N ALA A 102 -4.32 2.04 -0.93
CA ALA A 102 -2.89 2.36 -0.82
C ALA A 102 -2.68 3.76 -0.21
N ILE A 103 -3.41 4.77 -0.69
CA ILE A 103 -3.34 6.14 -0.17
C ILE A 103 -3.83 6.22 1.28
N LYS A 104 -4.88 5.48 1.64
CA LYS A 104 -5.36 5.43 3.04
C LYS A 104 -4.29 4.82 3.96
N ALA A 105 -3.60 3.77 3.51
CA ALA A 105 -2.46 3.21 4.21
C ALA A 105 -1.32 4.21 4.35
N TYR A 106 -0.90 4.88 3.27
CA TYR A 106 0.13 5.92 3.28
C TYR A 106 -0.20 7.05 4.27
N ARG A 107 -1.46 7.52 4.31
CA ARG A 107 -1.91 8.58 5.23
C ARG A 107 -1.71 8.22 6.71
N LYS A 108 -1.72 6.94 7.09
CA LYS A 108 -1.39 6.49 8.46
C LYS A 108 0.07 6.72 8.84
N TYR A 109 0.97 6.79 7.85
CA TYR A 109 2.41 6.97 8.06
C TYR A 109 2.90 8.38 7.67
N LYS A 110 2.13 9.12 6.89
CA LYS A 110 2.50 10.43 6.32
C LYS A 110 3.18 11.38 7.31
N ASN A 111 2.63 11.58 8.51
CA ASN A 111 3.22 12.50 9.48
C ASN A 111 4.60 12.03 9.98
N ARG A 112 4.78 10.72 10.15
CA ARG A 112 6.08 10.13 10.53
C ARG A 112 7.07 10.20 9.37
N PHE A 113 6.63 9.92 8.15
CA PHE A 113 7.45 10.05 6.94
C PHE A 113 7.94 11.48 6.77
N LYS A 114 7.06 12.48 6.89
CA LYS A 114 7.45 13.90 6.84
C LYS A 114 8.49 14.26 7.91
N ARG A 115 8.29 13.80 9.14
CA ARG A 115 9.27 14.04 10.21
C ARG A 115 10.63 13.42 9.87
N ILE A 116 10.64 12.21 9.33
CA ILE A 116 11.86 11.52 8.89
C ILE A 116 12.54 12.31 7.76
N GLU A 117 11.80 12.80 6.76
CA GLU A 117 12.33 13.62 5.67
C GLU A 117 12.96 14.92 6.19
N THR A 118 12.37 15.54 7.22
CA THR A 118 12.91 16.76 7.83
C THR A 118 14.16 16.49 8.67
N VAL A 119 14.16 15.42 9.48
CA VAL A 119 15.25 15.16 10.45
C VAL A 119 16.42 14.41 9.81
N TYR A 120 16.14 13.53 8.84
CA TYR A 120 17.11 12.63 8.23
C TYR A 120 16.98 12.64 6.69
N PRO A 121 17.17 13.78 6.01
CA PRO A 121 16.89 13.91 4.58
C PRO A 121 17.66 12.89 3.73
N GLU A 122 18.94 12.67 4.03
CA GLU A 122 19.80 11.72 3.28
C GLU A 122 19.46 10.25 3.52
N ARG A 123 18.85 9.92 4.66
CA ARG A 123 18.46 8.55 5.05
C ARG A 123 16.95 8.36 5.05
N ALA A 124 16.20 9.29 4.45
CA ALA A 124 14.75 9.37 4.62
C ALA A 124 14.06 8.08 4.15
N GLU A 125 14.35 7.62 2.94
CA GLU A 125 13.76 6.40 2.39
C GLU A 125 14.07 5.16 3.24
N GLN A 126 15.34 4.98 3.64
CA GLN A 126 15.76 3.89 4.52
C GLN A 126 14.96 3.89 5.84
N TYR A 127 14.80 5.05 6.47
CA TYR A 127 14.10 5.15 7.75
C TYR A 127 12.59 4.96 7.59
N LYS A 128 11.99 5.41 6.48
CA LYS A 128 10.58 5.13 6.16
C LYS A 128 10.36 3.62 6.01
N GLU A 129 11.26 2.89 5.34
CA GLU A 129 11.17 1.43 5.23
C GLU A 129 11.26 0.73 6.58
N LEU A 130 12.21 1.14 7.43
CA LEU A 130 12.40 0.55 8.76
C LEU A 130 11.15 0.71 9.64
N ILE A 131 10.50 1.87 9.64
CA ILE A 131 9.27 2.02 10.43
C ILE A 131 8.11 1.17 9.90
N LEU A 132 8.06 0.91 8.59
CA LEU A 132 7.06 0.00 8.02
C LEU A 132 7.32 -1.46 8.41
N LYS A 133 8.60 -1.83 8.54
CA LYS A 133 9.05 -3.13 9.10
C LYS A 133 8.87 -3.24 10.63
N GLY A 134 8.44 -2.17 11.30
CA GLY A 134 8.10 -2.16 12.72
C GLY A 134 9.22 -1.66 13.65
N TYR A 135 10.33 -1.15 13.12
CA TYR A 135 11.40 -0.58 13.93
C TYR A 135 10.98 0.78 14.53
N ALA A 136 11.36 1.01 15.78
CA ALA A 136 11.10 2.27 16.47
C ALA A 136 12.11 3.35 16.05
N ILE A 137 11.63 4.56 15.77
CA ILE A 137 12.48 5.70 15.37
C ILE A 137 13.51 6.05 16.45
N GLY A 138 13.16 5.91 17.74
CA GLY A 138 14.08 6.18 18.85
C GLY A 138 15.32 5.26 18.91
N LYS A 139 15.29 4.10 18.23
CA LYS A 139 16.48 3.26 18.03
C LYS A 139 17.36 3.74 16.86
N LEU A 140 16.81 4.48 15.89
CA LEU A 140 17.50 4.96 14.69
C LEU A 140 18.29 6.27 14.91
N ALA A 141 18.11 6.90 16.07
CA ALA A 141 18.74 8.17 16.45
C ALA A 141 20.00 7.99 17.32
N LYS A 142 20.43 6.75 17.57
CA LYS A 142 21.56 6.41 18.44
C LYS A 142 22.83 5.96 17.69
N ASP A 143 22.77 5.92 16.36
CA ASP A 143 23.88 5.64 15.45
C ASP A 143 24.16 6.89 14.59
#